data_AF-A0A955NUN5-F1
#
_entry.id   AF-A0A955NUN5-F1
#
_cell.length_a   1.000
_cell.length_b   1.000
_cell.length_c   1.000
_cell.angle_alpha   90.00
_cell.angle_beta   90.00
_cell.angle_gamma   90.00
#
_symmetry.space_group_name_H-M   'P 1'
#
loop_
_entity.id
_entity.type
_entity.pdbx_description
1 polymer ?
#
loop_
_entity_poly.entity_id
_entity_poly.type
_entity_poly.pdbx_seq_one_letter_code
_entity_poly.pdbx_strand_id
1 'polypeptide(L)'
;MMTSFNISFPEEQSNRIVSLAAKRGFSSPNEFLEHLVSDTLNDRLEDLLEQKILEAKEEEATEWTDDDWEFIRTEGKKLAEKLRAEKR
;
A
#
# COMPACT_ATOMS: atom_id res chain seq x y z
N MET A 1 -10.55 -5.97 -9.68
CA MET A 1 -10.01 -6.11 -11.05
C MET A 1 -8.54 -6.45 -10.92
N MET A 2 -8.04 -7.48 -11.61
CA MET A 2 -6.60 -7.69 -11.77
C MET A 2 -6.08 -6.70 -12.80
N THR A 3 -5.16 -5.82 -12.40
CA THR A 3 -4.49 -4.90 -13.32
C THR A 3 -3.33 -5.65 -13.97
N SER A 4 -3.42 -5.91 -15.28
CA SER A 4 -2.33 -6.56 -16.02
C SER A 4 -1.35 -5.51 -16.55
N PHE A 5 -0.06 -5.68 -16.27
CA PHE A 5 1.01 -4.90 -16.87
C PHE A 5 1.86 -5.81 -17.75
N ASN A 6 2.30 -5.31 -18.90
CA ASN A 6 3.17 -6.05 -19.80
C ASN A 6 4.58 -5.50 -19.66
N ILE A 7 5.53 -6.33 -19.23
CA ILE A 7 6.89 -5.92 -18.92
C ILE A 7 7.83 -6.80 -19.76
N SER A 8 8.69 -6.15 -20.53
CA SER A 8 9.72 -6.83 -21.34
C SER A 8 11.08 -6.64 -20.69
N PHE A 9 11.78 -7.75 -20.45
CA PHE A 9 13.14 -7.74 -19.95
C PHE A 9 14.12 -8.15 -21.05
N PRO A 10 15.37 -7.63 -21.04
CA PRO A 10 16.47 -8.22 -21.80
C PRO A 10 16.61 -9.72 -21.53
N GLU A 11 17.00 -10.49 -22.53
CA GLU A 11 17.03 -11.97 -22.48
C GLU A 11 17.84 -12.51 -21.28
N GLU A 12 18.99 -11.91 -21.00
CA GLU A 12 19.83 -12.25 -19.85
C GLU A 12 19.09 -12.10 -18.51
N GLN A 13 18.30 -11.02 -18.38
CA GLN A 13 17.52 -10.75 -17.17
C GLN A 13 16.35 -11.72 -17.05
N SER A 14 15.65 -12.02 -18.15
CA SER A 14 14.59 -13.03 -18.19
C SER A 14 15.09 -14.39 -17.72
N ASN A 15 16.24 -14.84 -18.25
CA ASN A 15 16.85 -16.12 -17.85
C ASN A 15 17.24 -16.13 -16.38
N ARG A 16 17.74 -15.00 -15.87
CA ARG A 16 18.05 -14.86 -14.44
C ARG A 16 16.81 -14.92 -13.57
N ILE A 17 15.71 -14.27 -13.96
CA ILE A 17 14.44 -14.31 -13.20
C ILE A 17 13.88 -15.73 -13.16
N VAL A 18 13.89 -16.46 -14.27
CA VAL A 18 13.47 -17.88 -14.33
C VAL A 18 14.30 -18.74 -13.38
N SER A 19 15.62 -18.58 -13.41
CA SER A 19 16.55 -19.31 -12.54
C SER A 19 16.31 -19.01 -11.04
N LEU A 20 16.09 -17.74 -10.69
CA LEU A 20 15.80 -17.33 -9.32
C LEU A 20 14.45 -17.84 -8.81
N ALA A 21 13.42 -17.80 -9.65
CA ALA A 21 12.10 -18.33 -9.33
C ALA A 21 12.19 -19.82 -8.99
N ALA A 22 12.84 -20.62 -9.85
CA ALA A 22 13.05 -22.03 -9.61
C ALA A 22 13.88 -22.31 -8.33
N LYS A 23 14.96 -21.55 -8.12
CA LYS A 23 15.84 -21.71 -6.94
C LYS A 23 15.10 -21.40 -5.62
N ARG A 24 14.16 -20.45 -5.63
CA ARG A 24 13.34 -20.09 -4.47
C ARG A 24 12.06 -20.92 -4.35
N GLY A 25 11.81 -21.86 -5.26
CA GLY A 25 10.70 -22.79 -5.20
C GLY A 25 9.37 -22.25 -5.72
N PHE A 26 9.38 -21.15 -6.49
CA PHE A 26 8.17 -20.62 -7.11
C PHE A 26 7.78 -21.42 -8.35
N SER A 27 6.47 -21.53 -8.60
CA SER A 27 5.88 -22.31 -9.69
C SER A 27 6.03 -21.61 -11.04
N SER A 28 6.18 -20.27 -11.03
CA SER A 28 6.40 -19.48 -12.23
C SER A 28 7.22 -18.20 -11.96
N PRO A 29 7.85 -17.62 -13.00
CA PRO A 29 8.48 -16.30 -12.90
C PRO A 29 7.50 -15.19 -12.51
N ASN A 30 6.24 -15.26 -12.94
CA ASN A 30 5.24 -14.25 -12.64
C ASN A 30 4.87 -14.26 -11.15
N GLU A 31 4.67 -15.45 -10.58
CA GLU A 31 4.42 -15.63 -9.14
C GLU A 31 5.59 -15.10 -8.29
N PHE A 32 6.83 -15.34 -8.75
CA PHE A 32 8.02 -14.79 -8.10
C PHE A 32 8.06 -13.25 -8.16
N LEU A 33 7.71 -12.66 -9.31
CA LEU A 33 7.67 -11.20 -9.46
C LEU A 33 6.56 -10.56 -8.63
N GLU A 34 5.37 -11.16 -8.58
CA GLU A 34 4.28 -10.73 -7.72
C GLU A 34 4.68 -10.74 -6.24
N HIS A 35 5.37 -11.80 -5.80
CA HIS A 35 5.91 -11.88 -4.45
C HIS A 35 6.92 -10.75 -4.18
N LEU A 36 7.88 -10.51 -5.08
CA LEU A 36 8.86 -9.43 -4.90
C LEU A 36 8.21 -8.04 -4.82
N VAL A 37 7.19 -7.79 -5.65
CA VAL A 37 6.44 -6.53 -5.59
C VAL A 37 5.68 -6.43 -4.27
N SER A 38 5.05 -7.51 -3.81
CA SER A 38 4.36 -7.54 -2.52
C SER A 38 5.32 -7.27 -1.35
N ASP A 39 6.49 -7.90 -1.34
CA ASP A 39 7.51 -7.68 -0.30
C ASP A 39 7.96 -6.21 -0.30
N THR A 40 8.29 -5.67 -1.49
CA THR A 40 8.73 -4.27 -1.62
C THR A 40 7.64 -3.28 -1.18
N LEU A 41 6.37 -3.60 -1.46
CA LEU A 41 5.25 -2.80 -1.00
C LEU A 41 5.08 -2.89 0.52
N ASN A 42 5.26 -4.08 1.10
CA ASN A 42 5.18 -4.27 2.55
C ASN A 42 6.30 -3.50 3.26
N ASP A 43 7.54 -3.60 2.80
CA ASP A 43 8.67 -2.85 3.36
C ASP A 43 8.38 -1.34 3.33
N ARG A 44 7.86 -0.84 2.20
CA ARG A 44 7.48 0.57 2.08
C ARG A 44 6.32 0.96 3.01
N LEU A 45 5.36 0.06 3.23
CA LEU A 45 4.25 0.31 4.16
C LEU A 45 4.74 0.30 5.60
N GLU A 46 5.72 -0.54 5.94
CA GLU A 46 6.38 -0.54 7.25
C GLU A 46 7.13 0.78 7.48
N ASP A 47 7.95 1.24 6.52
CA ASP A 47 8.64 2.53 6.59
C ASP A 47 7.65 3.70 6.80
N LEU A 48 6.53 3.69 6.07
CA LEU A 48 5.48 4.70 6.21
C LEU A 48 4.81 4.64 7.58
N LEU A 49 4.58 3.44 8.11
CA LEU A 49 4.03 3.26 9.45
C LEU A 49 5.00 3.78 10.51
N GLU A 50 6.29 3.45 10.42
CA GLU A 50 7.32 3.96 11.33
C GLU A 50 7.38 5.48 11.31
N GLN A 51 7.38 6.08 10.11
CA GLN A 51 7.34 7.53 9.97
C GLN A 51 6.10 8.12 10.65
N LYS A 52 4.91 7.54 10.45
CA LYS A 52 3.68 8.02 11.08
C LYS A 52 3.69 7.89 12.59
N ILE A 53 4.32 6.85 13.13
CA ILE A 53 4.50 6.67 14.57
C ILE A 53 5.46 7.74 15.13
N LEU A 54 6.53 8.07 14.41
CA LEU A 54 7.44 9.13 14.81
C LEU A 54 6.78 10.51 14.78
N GLU A 55 6.05 10.82 13.71
CA GLU A 55 5.24 12.05 13.61
C GLU A 55 4.26 12.17 14.79
N ALA A 56 3.49 11.11 15.07
CA ALA A 56 2.54 11.10 16.18
C ALA A 56 3.20 11.20 17.57
N LYS A 57 4.46 10.75 17.71
CA LYS A 57 5.23 10.88 18.97
C LYS A 57 5.64 12.32 19.26
N GLU A 58 5.79 13.16 18.24
CA GLU A 58 6.13 14.57 18.40
C GLU A 58 4.90 15.43 18.72
N GLU A 59 3.70 14.89 18.55
CA GLU A 59 2.43 15.57 18.82
C GLU A 59 1.98 15.37 20.28
N GLU A 60 1.40 16.41 20.88
CA GLU A 60 0.78 16.29 22.21
C GLU A 60 -0.48 15.43 22.12
N ALA A 61 -0.47 14.30 22.83
CA ALA A 61 -1.65 13.43 22.92
C ALA A 61 -2.79 14.20 23.60
N THR A 62 -3.82 14.52 22.80
CA THR A 62 -5.07 15.08 23.30
C THR A 62 -6.03 13.93 23.58
N GLU A 63 -6.73 13.98 24.71
CA GLU A 63 -7.78 13.00 25.01
C GLU A 63 -8.97 13.23 24.08
N TRP A 64 -9.47 12.16 23.45
CA TRP A 64 -10.63 12.23 22.57
C TRP A 64 -11.85 11.73 23.33
N THR A 65 -12.86 12.58 23.43
CA THR A 65 -14.14 12.27 24.06
C THR A 65 -15.12 11.66 23.05
N ASP A 66 -16.22 11.09 23.55
CA ASP A 66 -17.30 10.58 22.70
C ASP A 66 -17.91 11.68 21.81
N ASP A 67 -17.97 12.92 22.31
CA ASP A 67 -18.45 14.09 21.57
C ASP A 67 -17.51 14.46 20.41
N ASP A 68 -16.18 14.34 20.62
CA ASP A 68 -15.18 14.55 19.56
C ASP A 68 -15.36 13.53 18.44
N TRP A 69 -15.63 12.28 18.80
CA TRP A 69 -15.90 11.23 17.82
C TRP A 69 -17.21 11.46 17.06
N GLU A 70 -18.26 11.94 17.73
CA GLU A 70 -19.53 12.29 17.08
C GLU A 70 -19.37 13.47 16.12
N PHE A 71 -18.59 14.48 16.52
CA PHE A 71 -18.23 15.61 15.67
C PHE A 71 -17.49 15.14 14.40
N ILE A 72 -16.42 14.34 14.55
CA ILE A 72 -15.62 13.82 13.43
C ILE A 72 -16.47 13.00 12.46
N ARG A 73 -17.35 12.13 12.97
CA ARG A 73 -18.26 11.34 12.12
C ARG A 73 -19.21 12.23 11.32
N THR A 74 -19.73 13.28 11.96
CA THR A 74 -20.69 14.21 11.32
C THR A 74 -20.02 15.04 10.23
N GLU A 75 -18.87 15.64 10.53
CA GLU A 75 -18.11 16.43 9.55
C GLU A 75 -17.55 15.55 8.43
N GLY A 76 -17.07 14.34 8.75
CA GLY A 76 -16.62 13.38 7.76
C GLY A 76 -17.72 12.99 6.75
N LYS A 77 -18.97 12.81 7.21
CA LYS A 77 -20.11 12.56 6.33
C LYS A 77 -20.38 13.74 5.39
N LYS A 78 -20.41 14.97 5.91
CA LYS A 78 -20.62 16.19 5.11
C LYS A 78 -19.54 16.34 4.04
N LEU A 79 -18.28 16.10 4.40
CA LEU A 79 -17.16 16.16 3.46
C LEU A 79 -17.29 15.10 2.36
N ALA A 80 -17.64 13.86 2.72
CA ALA A 80 -17.82 12.78 1.76
C ALA A 80 -18.98 13.06 0.78
N GLU A 81 -20.08 13.66 1.26
CA GLU A 81 -21.20 14.09 0.43
C GLU A 81 -20.81 15.21 -0.54
N LYS A 82 -20.06 16.21 -0.05
CA LYS A 82 -19.53 17.29 -0.89
C LYS A 82 -18.63 16.75 -2.02
N LEU A 83 -17.69 15.88 -1.68
CA LEU A 83 -16.78 15.26 -2.66
C LEU A 83 -17.52 14.38 -3.68
N ARG A 84 -18.66 13.79 -3.32
CA ARG A 84 -19.51 13.04 -4.25
C ARG A 84 -20.34 13.95 -5.14
N ALA A 85 -20.77 15.10 -4.65
CA ALA A 85 -21.49 16.10 -5.43
C ALA A 85 -20.58 16.79 -6.46
N GLU A 86 -19.32 17.07 -6.12
CA GLU A 86 -18.33 17.67 -7.03
C GLU A 86 -17.84 16.72 -8.15
N LYS A 87 -18.02 15.41 -7.98
CA LYS A 87 -17.67 14.39 -8.99
C LYS A 87 -18.81 14.07 -9.97
N ARG A 88 -19.97 14.71 -9.83
CA ARG A 88 -21.12 14.57 -10.74
C ARG A 88 -21.20 15.76 -11.68
#